data_AF-A0A438GAV5-F1
#
_entry.id   AF-A0A438GAV5-F1
#
_cell.length_a   1.000
_cell.length_b   1.000
_cell.length_c   1.000
_cell.angle_alpha   90.00
_cell.angle_beta   90.00
_cell.angle_gamma   90.00
#
_symmetry.space_group_name_H-M   'P 1'
#
loop_
_entity.id
_entity.type
_entity.pdbx_description
1 polymer ?
#
loop_
_entity_poly.entity_id
_entity_poly.type
_entity_poly.pdbx_seq_one_letter_code
_entity_poly.pdbx_strand_id
1 'polypeptide(L)'
;MENWVEENVLIHLKPVEKCWQPQDFLPDPASDGFHERVEEVKERAKGIPDGYFVILVGDMITEEALPTYQTQINITDGIRDKTGASPSSWATWTRAWTAEENRHGDLLSISICLEE
;
A
#
# COMPACT_ATOMS: atom_id res chain seq x y z
N MET A 1 -15.78 -21.94 5.57
CA MET A 1 -15.69 -21.95 4.09
C MET A 1 -14.23 -21.94 3.63
N GLU A 2 -13.29 -22.46 4.43
CA GLU A 2 -11.84 -22.26 4.21
C GLU A 2 -11.37 -22.70 2.82
N ASN A 3 -11.72 -23.91 2.38
CA ASN A 3 -11.31 -24.43 1.07
C ASN A 3 -11.85 -23.58 -0.08
N TRP A 4 -13.09 -23.09 0.04
CA TRP A 4 -13.68 -22.23 -0.99
C TRP A 4 -12.91 -20.90 -1.09
N VAL A 5 -12.50 -20.32 0.04
CA VAL A 5 -11.70 -19.08 0.07
C VAL A 5 -10.32 -19.30 -0.54
N GLU A 6 -9.69 -20.42 -0.20
CA GLU A 6 -8.40 -20.81 -0.77
C GLU A 6 -8.47 -20.91 -2.29
N GLU A 7 -9.49 -21.58 -2.81
CA GLU A 7 -9.63 -21.85 -4.25
C GLU A 7 -10.17 -20.66 -5.06
N ASN A 8 -10.92 -19.74 -4.43
CA ASN A 8 -11.67 -18.70 -5.17
C ASN A 8 -11.33 -17.27 -4.77
N VAL A 9 -10.72 -17.05 -3.59
CA VAL A 9 -10.39 -15.70 -3.09
C VAL A 9 -8.88 -15.49 -3.09
N LEU A 10 -8.11 -16.42 -2.51
CA LEU A 10 -6.64 -16.28 -2.41
C LEU A 10 -5.95 -16.21 -3.78
N ILE A 11 -6.58 -16.76 -4.83
CA ILE A 11 -6.08 -16.70 -6.21
C ILE A 11 -5.96 -15.27 -6.77
N HIS A 12 -6.65 -14.30 -6.15
CA HIS A 12 -6.57 -12.89 -6.55
C HIS A 12 -5.39 -12.15 -5.92
N LEU A 13 -4.76 -12.71 -4.89
CA LEU A 13 -3.52 -12.17 -4.32
C LEU A 13 -2.38 -12.38 -5.31
N LYS A 14 -1.56 -11.34 -5.48
CA LYS A 14 -0.36 -11.48 -6.30
C LYS A 14 0.76 -12.08 -5.46
N PRO A 15 1.54 -13.03 -6.01
CA PRO A 15 2.79 -13.43 -5.38
C PRO A 15 3.69 -12.20 -5.18
N VAL A 16 4.31 -12.06 -4.01
CA VAL A 16 5.14 -10.91 -3.64
C VAL A 16 6.18 -10.57 -4.72
N GLU A 17 6.82 -11.58 -5.30
CA GLU A 17 7.84 -11.42 -6.34
C GLU A 17 7.30 -10.89 -7.69
N LYS A 18 5.98 -10.79 -7.83
CA LYS A 18 5.29 -10.21 -8.98
C LYS A 18 4.56 -8.92 -8.61
N CYS A 19 4.61 -8.50 -7.35
CA CYS A 19 4.09 -7.22 -6.91
C CYS A 19 5.09 -6.11 -7.24
N TRP A 20 4.57 -4.97 -7.69
CA TRP A 20 5.34 -3.74 -7.70
C TRP A 20 5.70 -3.33 -6.27
N GLN A 21 6.76 -2.58 -6.11
CA GLN A 21 7.16 -1.97 -4.84
C GLN A 21 7.22 -0.45 -5.00
N PRO A 22 7.04 0.34 -3.91
CA PRO A 22 7.08 1.80 -3.99
C PRO A 22 8.33 2.33 -4.71
N GLN A 23 9.48 1.69 -4.47
CA GLN A 23 10.76 2.07 -5.09
C GLN A 23 10.77 1.96 -6.62
N ASP A 24 9.91 1.14 -7.24
CA ASP A 24 9.80 1.04 -8.69
C ASP A 24 9.34 2.36 -9.34
N PHE A 25 8.69 3.24 -8.55
CA PHE A 25 8.11 4.50 -9.00
C PHE A 25 8.81 5.73 -8.41
N LEU A 26 9.72 5.54 -7.45
CA LEU A 26 10.43 6.61 -6.76
C LEU A 26 11.86 6.76 -7.28
N PRO A 27 12.45 7.96 -7.18
CA PRO A 27 13.89 8.13 -7.42
C PRO A 27 14.72 7.15 -6.56
N ASP A 28 15.68 6.47 -7.18
CA ASP A 28 16.55 5.52 -6.48
C ASP A 28 17.60 6.25 -5.63
N PRO A 29 17.55 6.16 -4.28
CA PRO A 29 18.49 6.85 -3.40
C PRO A 29 19.92 6.31 -3.48
N ALA A 30 20.12 5.13 -4.05
CA ALA A 30 21.45 4.56 -4.26
C ALA A 30 22.08 4.97 -5.62
N SER A 31 21.32 5.67 -6.47
CA SER A 31 21.80 6.13 -7.77
C SER A 31 22.55 7.46 -7.67
N ASP A 32 23.63 7.60 -8.45
CA ASP A 32 24.35 8.89 -8.62
C ASP A 32 23.44 10.01 -9.14
N GLY A 33 22.33 9.65 -9.82
CA GLY A 33 21.33 10.59 -10.36
C GLY A 33 20.17 10.91 -9.42
N PHE A 34 20.19 10.46 -8.16
CA PHE A 34 19.07 10.62 -7.22
C PHE A 34 18.56 12.07 -7.14
N HIS A 35 19.47 13.02 -6.90
CA HIS A 35 19.10 14.43 -6.72
C HIS A 35 18.50 15.05 -7.98
N GLU A 36 19.02 14.74 -9.17
CA GLU A 36 18.46 15.21 -10.44
C GLU A 36 17.02 14.71 -10.61
N ARG A 37 16.79 13.42 -10.33
CA ARG A 37 15.47 12.79 -10.42
C ARG A 37 14.47 13.36 -9.40
N VAL A 38 14.92 13.74 -8.21
CA VAL A 38 14.09 14.44 -7.22
C VAL A 38 13.70 15.83 -7.74
N GLU A 39 14.65 16.60 -8.28
CA GLU A 39 14.35 17.92 -8.87
C GLU A 39 13.38 17.81 -10.05
N GLU A 40 13.48 16.77 -10.90
CA GLU A 40 12.51 16.50 -11.96
C GLU A 40 11.09 16.20 -11.44
N VAL A 41 10.97 15.57 -10.27
CA VAL A 41 9.66 15.36 -9.61
C VAL A 41 9.10 16.70 -9.15
N LYS A 42 9.91 17.49 -8.43
CA LYS A 42 9.51 18.82 -7.95
C LYS A 42 9.08 19.76 -9.08
N GLU A 43 9.83 19.77 -10.18
CA GLU A 43 9.51 20.63 -11.31
C GLU A 43 8.19 20.25 -11.98
N ARG A 44 7.89 18.95 -12.09
CA ARG A 44 6.59 18.47 -12.61
C ARG A 44 5.46 18.79 -11.64
N ALA A 45 5.69 18.70 -10.34
CA ALA A 45 4.71 18.99 -9.31
C ALA A 45 4.22 20.45 -9.35
N LYS A 46 5.08 21.42 -9.70
CA LYS A 46 4.71 22.84 -9.88
C LYS A 46 3.59 23.09 -10.89
N GLY A 47 3.40 22.17 -11.85
CA GLY A 47 2.34 22.25 -12.85
C GLY A 47 0.98 21.71 -12.37
N ILE A 48 0.91 21.13 -11.17
CA ILE A 48 -0.27 20.49 -10.61
C ILE A 48 -1.01 21.49 -9.71
N PRO A 49 -2.33 21.67 -9.87
CA PRO A 49 -3.09 22.60 -9.03
C PRO A 49 -3.20 22.14 -7.56
N ASP A 50 -3.19 23.08 -6.62
CA ASP A 50 -3.37 22.81 -5.17
C ASP A 50 -4.61 21.96 -4.85
N GLY A 51 -5.71 22.17 -5.58
CA GLY A 51 -6.93 21.38 -5.40
C GLY A 51 -6.75 19.88 -5.67
N TYR A 52 -5.81 19.53 -6.55
CA TYR A 52 -5.41 18.14 -6.77
C TYR A 52 -4.64 17.60 -5.58
N PHE A 53 -3.69 18.37 -5.04
CA PHE A 53 -2.92 17.98 -3.86
C PHE A 53 -3.78 17.82 -2.61
N VAL A 54 -4.82 18.65 -2.41
CA VAL A 54 -5.77 18.47 -1.30
C VAL A 54 -6.42 17.10 -1.34
N ILE A 55 -6.84 16.64 -2.53
CA ILE A 55 -7.46 15.32 -2.70
C ILE A 55 -6.41 14.23 -2.52
N LEU A 56 -5.23 14.39 -3.12
CA LEU A 56 -4.13 13.41 -3.05
C LEU A 56 -3.63 13.20 -1.62
N VAL A 57 -3.49 14.28 -0.84
CA VAL A 57 -3.13 14.21 0.58
C VAL A 57 -4.24 13.53 1.37
N GLY A 58 -5.51 13.81 1.07
CA GLY A 58 -6.64 13.11 1.68
C GLY A 58 -6.65 11.61 1.40
N ASP A 59 -6.29 11.21 0.17
CA ASP A 59 -6.12 9.82 -0.24
C ASP A 59 -4.98 9.15 0.53
N MET A 60 -3.80 9.79 0.57
CA MET A 60 -2.65 9.32 1.35
C MET A 60 -2.98 9.12 2.84
N ILE A 61 -3.67 10.08 3.48
CA ILE A 61 -4.09 9.96 4.89
C ILE A 61 -5.02 8.76 5.10
N THR A 62 -5.87 8.46 4.11
CA THR A 62 -6.78 7.31 4.16
C THR A 62 -5.99 6.02 4.06
N GLU A 63 -5.04 5.91 3.13
CA GLU A 63 -4.18 4.74 2.97
C GLU A 63 -3.29 4.47 4.21
N GLU A 64 -2.73 5.51 4.83
CA GLU A 64 -1.93 5.42 6.06
C GLU A 64 -2.75 4.94 7.28
N ALA A 65 -4.09 5.00 7.21
CA ALA A 65 -4.98 4.49 8.26
C ALA A 65 -5.11 2.95 8.26
N LEU A 66 -4.32 2.23 7.46
CA LEU A 66 -4.34 0.78 7.27
C LEU A 66 -4.44 -0.07 8.57
N PRO A 67 -3.75 0.26 9.70
CA PRO A 67 -3.93 -0.49 10.94
C PRO A 67 -5.40 -0.54 11.42
N THR A 68 -6.18 0.53 11.14
CA THR A 68 -7.60 0.58 11.43
C THR A 68 -8.38 -0.42 10.57
N TYR A 69 -8.10 -0.49 9.27
CA TYR A 69 -8.80 -1.38 8.35
C TYR A 69 -8.53 -2.85 8.66
N GLN A 70 -7.27 -3.21 8.92
CA GLN A 70 -6.93 -4.57 9.34
C GLN A 70 -7.63 -4.93 10.67
N THR A 71 -7.72 -3.99 11.62
CA THR A 71 -8.45 -4.19 12.87
C THR A 71 -9.94 -4.45 12.62
N GLN A 72 -10.58 -3.67 11.72
CA GLN A 72 -11.99 -3.89 11.35
C GLN A 72 -12.23 -5.31 10.79
N ILE A 73 -11.31 -5.82 9.96
CA ILE A 73 -11.39 -7.20 9.46
C ILE A 73 -11.20 -8.19 10.62
N ASN A 74 -10.23 -7.96 11.51
CA ASN A 74 -9.91 -8.85 12.62
C ASN A 74 -10.89 -8.84 13.80
N ILE A 75 -11.88 -7.95 13.82
CA ILE A 75 -13.01 -8.04 14.77
C ILE A 75 -14.22 -8.79 14.18
N THR A 76 -14.17 -9.13 12.89
CA THR A 76 -15.29 -9.78 12.22
C THR A 76 -15.30 -11.29 12.52
N ASP A 77 -16.39 -11.75 13.15
CA ASP A 77 -16.57 -13.15 13.49
C ASP A 77 -16.59 -14.04 12.25
N GLY A 78 -15.91 -15.19 12.33
CA GLY A 78 -15.78 -16.15 11.24
C GLY A 78 -14.60 -15.92 10.30
N ILE A 79 -14.01 -14.71 10.26
CA ILE A 79 -12.84 -14.42 9.42
C ILE A 79 -11.61 -13.94 10.19
N ARG A 80 -11.78 -13.47 11.43
CA ARG A 80 -10.69 -12.90 12.24
C ARG A 80 -9.47 -13.82 12.41
N ASP A 81 -8.28 -13.22 12.35
CA ASP A 81 -7.05 -13.86 12.78
C ASP A 81 -6.93 -13.83 14.31
N LYS A 82 -7.05 -15.01 14.94
CA LYS A 82 -7.02 -15.13 16.41
C LYS A 82 -5.61 -15.08 17.01
N THR A 83 -4.57 -15.29 16.21
CA THR A 83 -3.18 -15.43 16.70
C THR A 83 -2.22 -14.44 16.06
N GLY A 84 -2.67 -13.69 15.05
CA GLY A 84 -1.82 -12.86 14.19
C GLY A 84 -1.03 -13.66 13.16
N ALA A 85 -1.16 -14.99 13.18
CA ALA A 85 -0.49 -15.91 12.26
C ALA A 85 -1.34 -17.17 12.05
N SER A 86 -2.67 -17.08 12.16
CA SER A 86 -3.54 -18.23 11.96
C SER A 86 -3.35 -18.80 10.55
N PRO A 87 -3.31 -20.13 10.38
CA PRO A 87 -3.19 -20.76 9.07
C PRO A 87 -4.51 -20.80 8.29
N SER A 88 -5.59 -20.20 8.81
CA SER A 88 -6.86 -20.13 8.08
C SER A 88 -6.74 -19.32 6.79
N SER A 89 -7.56 -19.64 5.80
CA SER A 89 -7.58 -18.96 4.50
C SER A 89 -7.96 -17.48 4.69
N TRP A 90 -8.89 -17.19 5.59
CA TRP A 90 -9.28 -15.80 5.90
C TRP A 90 -8.19 -15.00 6.58
N ALA A 91 -7.47 -15.60 7.53
CA ALA A 91 -6.34 -14.91 8.17
C ALA A 91 -5.19 -14.68 7.18
N THR A 92 -4.94 -15.65 6.29
CA THR A 92 -3.96 -15.53 5.21
C THR A 92 -4.31 -14.41 4.25
N TRP A 93 -5.57 -14.33 3.80
CA TRP A 93 -6.09 -13.22 3.01
C TRP A 93 -5.90 -11.90 3.73
N THR A 94 -6.33 -11.79 4.98
CA THR A 94 -6.25 -10.54 5.77
C THR A 94 -4.83 -10.01 5.83
N ARG A 95 -3.85 -10.86 6.14
CA ARG A 95 -2.43 -10.45 6.21
C ARG A 95 -1.86 -10.10 4.85
N ALA A 96 -2.15 -10.88 3.82
CA ALA A 96 -1.64 -10.64 2.47
C ALA A 96 -2.24 -9.36 1.85
N TRP A 97 -3.56 -9.15 1.98
CA TRP A 97 -4.21 -7.90 1.58
C TRP A 97 -3.61 -6.70 2.32
N THR A 98 -3.41 -6.80 3.63
CA THR A 98 -2.78 -5.72 4.41
C THR A 98 -1.36 -5.44 3.89
N ALA A 99 -0.57 -6.47 3.58
CA ALA A 99 0.75 -6.29 3.00
C ALA A 99 0.71 -5.65 1.61
N GLU A 100 -0.30 -5.97 0.80
CA GLU A 100 -0.50 -5.32 -0.50
C GLU A 100 -0.88 -3.84 -0.34
N GLU A 101 -1.80 -3.49 0.56
CA GLU A 101 -2.27 -2.11 0.81
C GLU A 101 -1.17 -1.22 1.42
N ASN A 102 -0.29 -1.75 2.26
CA ASN A 102 0.78 -0.96 2.89
C ASN A 102 1.62 -0.19 1.87
N ARG A 103 1.83 -0.79 0.70
CA ARG A 103 2.62 -0.20 -0.39
C ARG A 103 1.95 1.04 -1.00
N HIS A 104 0.63 1.17 -0.90
CA HIS A 104 -0.11 2.33 -1.41
C HIS A 104 0.23 3.57 -0.58
N GLY A 105 0.08 3.47 0.75
CA GLY A 105 0.47 4.51 1.69
C GLY A 105 1.94 4.90 1.55
N ASP A 106 2.85 3.91 1.55
CA ASP A 106 4.29 4.14 1.41
C ASP A 106 4.63 4.96 0.14
N LEU A 107 4.05 4.59 -1.01
CA LEU A 107 4.32 5.28 -2.26
C LEU A 107 3.79 6.72 -2.26
N LEU A 108 2.56 6.93 -1.79
CA LEU A 108 1.95 8.27 -1.76
C LEU A 108 2.66 9.19 -0.77
N SER A 109 2.98 8.67 0.42
CA SER A 109 3.66 9.39 1.50
C SER A 109 5.02 9.90 1.06
N ILE A 110 5.85 9.04 0.44
CA ILE A 110 7.15 9.45 -0.06
C ILE A 110 7.01 10.41 -1.25
N SER A 111 6.07 10.16 -2.16
CA SER A 111 5.87 11.02 -3.34
C SER A 111 5.51 12.46 -2.96
N ILE A 112 4.65 12.64 -1.95
CA ILE A 112 4.29 13.96 -1.42
C ILE A 112 5.47 14.59 -0.68
N CYS A 113 6.21 13.82 0.15
CA CYS A 113 7.40 14.33 0.83
C CYS A 113 8.48 14.83 -0.12
N LEU A 114 8.61 14.24 -1.32
CA LEU A 114 9.58 14.66 -2.32
C LEU A 114 9.24 15.99 -3.01
N GLU A 115 8.03 16.53 -2.80
CA GLU A 115 7.64 17.86 -3.32
C GLU A 115 8.25 19.00 -2.49
N GLU A 116 8.36 18.83 -1.17
CA GLU A 116 8.93 19.83 -0.24
C GLU A 116 10.44 20.00 -0.45
#